data_AF-A0A3D8SDS2-F1
#
_entry.id   AF-A0A3D8SDS2-F1
#
_cell.length_a   1.000
_cell.length_b   1.000
_cell.length_c   1.000
_cell.angle_alpha   90.00
_cell.angle_beta   90.00
_cell.angle_gamma   90.00
#
_symmetry.space_group_name_H-M   'P 1'
#
loop_
_entity.id
_entity.type
_entity.pdbx_description
1 polymer ?
#
loop_
_entity_poly.entity_id
_entity_poly.type
_entity_poly.pdbx_seq_one_letter_code
_entity_poly.pdbx_strand_id
1 'polypeptide(L)'
;MLLALLELLFGANAKQKLAQSEGWMGHALGEKAIILSRTPESFMTRYSHQLFVDGRLHLIIADIQRRKHSFLSEPVWKIIPWSVRRKSPKDKLFDILAEIPGILEELDALRACKTIAQQSLMFPHLEQRCWQYDTELLVWSKTTGALTVFFIEPQIAGETLPDRSLSSEEVATAHLGAIYWSACILLYEVLRFTVRPGAL
;
A
#
# COMPACT_ATOMS: atom_id res chain seq x y z
N MET A 1 8.73 -7.95 -13.47
CA MET A 1 7.34 -7.55 -13.80
C MET A 1 6.63 -8.53 -14.74
N LEU A 2 7.20 -8.93 -15.89
CA LEU A 2 6.64 -10.01 -16.74
C LEU A 2 6.76 -11.42 -16.12
N LEU A 3 7.79 -11.70 -15.30
CA LEU A 3 7.98 -13.00 -14.62
C LEU A 3 6.89 -13.29 -13.58
N ALA A 4 6.60 -12.33 -12.68
CA ALA A 4 5.54 -12.46 -11.68
C ALA A 4 4.13 -12.60 -12.30
N LEU A 5 3.91 -12.00 -13.47
CA LEU A 5 2.67 -12.11 -14.24
C LEU A 5 2.54 -13.47 -14.94
N LEU A 6 3.63 -14.00 -15.49
CA LEU A 6 3.70 -15.36 -16.05
C LEU A 6 3.51 -16.43 -14.96
N GLU A 7 4.07 -16.23 -13.78
CA GLU A 7 4.03 -17.22 -12.68
C GLU A 7 2.67 -17.27 -11.97
N LEU A 8 1.93 -16.15 -11.95
CA LEU A 8 0.54 -16.10 -11.48
C LEU A 8 -0.44 -16.82 -12.43
N LEU A 9 -0.22 -16.71 -13.75
CA LEU A 9 -1.08 -17.30 -14.77
C LEU A 9 -0.86 -18.82 -14.96
N PHE A 10 0.34 -19.33 -14.63
CA PHE A 10 0.73 -20.72 -14.93
C PHE A 10 1.16 -21.56 -13.68
N GLY A 11 1.04 -21.03 -12.46
CA GLY A 11 1.51 -21.68 -11.22
C GLY A 11 0.56 -22.74 -10.62
N ALA A 12 0.64 -23.98 -11.10
CA ALA A 12 -0.10 -25.14 -10.57
C ALA A 12 0.70 -25.90 -9.49
N ASN A 13 0.64 -25.46 -8.21
CA ASN A 13 0.70 -26.31 -6.99
C ASN A 13 0.96 -25.49 -5.70
N ALA A 14 0.34 -25.89 -4.57
CA ALA A 14 0.39 -25.16 -3.29
C ALA A 14 1.79 -25.10 -2.63
N LYS A 15 2.61 -26.17 -2.74
CA LYS A 15 4.02 -26.14 -2.30
C LYS A 15 4.86 -25.17 -3.12
N GLN A 16 4.56 -25.05 -4.41
CA GLN A 16 5.20 -24.10 -5.30
C GLN A 16 4.81 -22.67 -4.91
N LYS A 17 3.53 -22.41 -4.61
CA LYS A 17 3.09 -21.09 -4.10
C LYS A 17 3.85 -20.62 -2.86
N LEU A 18 4.14 -21.51 -1.90
CA LEU A 18 4.93 -21.17 -0.70
C LEU A 18 6.39 -20.80 -1.04
N ALA A 19 7.09 -21.67 -1.78
CA ALA A 19 8.47 -21.40 -2.20
C ALA A 19 8.59 -20.14 -3.08
N GLN A 20 7.56 -19.86 -3.89
CA GLN A 20 7.53 -18.66 -4.73
C GLN A 20 7.22 -17.38 -3.94
N SER A 21 6.38 -17.47 -2.91
CA SER A 21 6.17 -16.35 -1.98
C SER A 21 7.47 -15.98 -1.26
N GLU A 22 8.29 -16.97 -0.89
CA GLU A 22 9.61 -16.75 -0.30
C GLU A 22 10.59 -16.12 -1.31
N GLY A 23 10.61 -16.60 -2.55
CA GLY A 23 11.44 -16.03 -3.62
C GLY A 23 11.10 -14.58 -3.94
N TRP A 24 9.81 -14.26 -4.09
CA TRP A 24 9.34 -12.89 -4.30
C TRP A 24 9.69 -11.97 -3.13
N MET A 25 9.51 -12.45 -1.90
CA MET A 25 9.89 -11.71 -0.70
C MET A 25 11.41 -11.43 -0.69
N GLY A 26 12.23 -12.43 -1.05
CA GLY A 26 13.67 -12.28 -1.19
C GLY A 26 14.05 -11.18 -2.18
N HIS A 27 13.39 -11.12 -3.34
CA HIS A 27 13.59 -10.06 -4.33
C HIS A 27 13.21 -8.67 -3.79
N ALA A 28 12.04 -8.54 -3.16
CA ALA A 28 11.60 -7.27 -2.60
C ALA A 28 12.56 -6.76 -1.51
N LEU A 29 13.08 -7.65 -0.67
CA LEU A 29 14.08 -7.30 0.35
C LEU A 29 15.44 -6.94 -0.25
N GLY A 30 15.86 -7.63 -1.30
CA GLY A 30 17.07 -7.28 -2.05
C GLY A 30 16.97 -5.89 -2.67
N GLU A 31 15.83 -5.57 -3.28
CA GLU A 31 15.59 -4.23 -3.83
C GLU A 31 15.53 -3.16 -2.74
N LYS A 32 14.84 -3.43 -1.62
CA LYS A 32 14.84 -2.56 -0.43
C LYS A 32 16.26 -2.28 0.04
N ALA A 33 17.13 -3.30 0.12
CA ALA A 33 18.52 -3.13 0.51
C ALA A 33 19.32 -2.28 -0.49
N ILE A 34 19.11 -2.47 -1.80
CA ILE A 34 19.75 -1.64 -2.83
C ILE A 34 19.32 -0.18 -2.70
N ILE A 35 18.03 0.09 -2.50
CA ILE A 35 17.53 1.46 -2.33
C ILE A 35 18.11 2.10 -1.07
N LEU A 36 18.07 1.40 0.06
CA LEU A 36 18.58 1.88 1.34
C LEU A 36 20.11 2.02 1.39
N SER A 37 20.85 1.36 0.48
CA SER A 37 22.29 1.58 0.34
C SER A 37 22.67 2.95 -0.26
N ARG A 38 21.67 3.71 -0.73
CA ARG A 38 21.81 5.03 -1.34
C ARG A 38 20.98 6.04 -0.57
N THR A 39 21.26 7.32 -0.76
CA THR A 39 20.49 8.39 -0.13
C THR A 39 19.24 8.74 -0.96
N PRO A 40 18.20 9.33 -0.35
CA PRO A 40 17.00 9.77 -1.08
C PRO A 40 17.30 10.72 -2.25
N GLU A 41 18.33 11.56 -2.16
CA GLU A 41 18.75 12.50 -3.20
C GLU A 41 19.18 11.79 -4.49
N SER A 42 19.74 10.57 -4.35
CA SER A 42 20.17 9.77 -5.50
C SER A 42 19.01 9.36 -6.42
N PHE A 43 17.76 9.47 -5.94
CA PHE A 43 16.52 9.12 -6.64
C PHE A 43 15.75 10.34 -7.15
N MET A 44 16.37 11.52 -7.21
CA MET A 44 15.69 12.74 -7.70
C MET A 44 15.52 12.80 -9.22
N THR A 45 16.38 12.12 -10.00
CA THR A 45 16.45 12.32 -11.46
C THR A 45 16.64 11.03 -12.26
N ARG A 46 16.33 11.11 -13.56
CA ARG A 46 16.62 10.06 -14.57
C ARG A 46 16.12 8.67 -14.17
N TYR A 47 16.92 7.64 -14.46
CA TYR A 47 16.59 6.23 -14.29
C TYR A 47 16.50 5.80 -12.83
N SER A 48 17.25 6.43 -11.91
CA SER A 48 17.12 6.12 -10.49
C SER A 48 15.75 6.53 -9.98
N HIS A 49 15.27 7.73 -10.33
CA HIS A 49 13.91 8.14 -9.99
C HIS A 49 12.86 7.16 -10.52
N GLN A 50 12.97 6.74 -11.78
CA GLN A 50 12.03 5.79 -12.37
C GLN A 50 12.04 4.45 -11.64
N LEU A 51 13.24 3.90 -11.37
CA LEU A 51 13.40 2.67 -10.61
C LEU A 51 12.73 2.78 -9.23
N PHE A 52 12.98 3.88 -8.51
CA PHE A 52 12.38 4.11 -7.21
C PHE A 52 10.85 4.18 -7.30
N VAL A 53 10.30 4.97 -8.24
CA VAL A 53 8.85 5.17 -8.40
C VAL A 53 8.11 3.90 -8.80
N ASP A 54 8.68 3.11 -9.71
CA ASP A 54 8.08 1.86 -10.19
C ASP A 54 8.16 0.76 -9.14
N GLY A 55 9.20 0.76 -8.31
CA GLY A 55 9.39 -0.24 -7.28
C GLY A 55 8.52 -0.07 -6.02
N ARG A 56 8.01 1.14 -5.77
CA ARG A 56 7.33 1.45 -4.49
C ARG A 56 6.22 0.47 -4.12
N LEU A 57 5.35 0.14 -5.07
CA LEU A 57 4.17 -0.67 -4.78
C LEU A 57 4.55 -2.06 -4.24
N HIS A 58 5.51 -2.73 -4.86
CA HIS A 58 5.87 -4.08 -4.42
C HIS A 58 6.63 -4.07 -3.09
N LEU A 59 7.43 -3.02 -2.82
CA LEU A 59 8.10 -2.84 -1.53
C LEU A 59 7.07 -2.64 -0.42
N ILE A 60 6.04 -1.81 -0.66
CA ILE A 60 4.95 -1.60 0.28
C ILE A 60 4.19 -2.92 0.50
N ILE A 61 3.84 -3.66 -0.56
CA ILE A 61 3.16 -4.96 -0.41
C ILE A 61 4.00 -5.94 0.43
N ALA A 62 5.33 -5.97 0.23
CA ALA A 62 6.21 -6.83 1.01
C ALA A 62 6.22 -6.42 2.49
N ASP A 63 6.26 -5.12 2.77
CA ASP A 63 6.18 -4.57 4.12
C ASP A 63 4.79 -4.83 4.77
N ILE A 64 3.69 -4.77 4.00
CA ILE A 64 2.33 -5.15 4.44
C ILE A 64 2.29 -6.63 4.83
N GLN A 65 2.81 -7.52 3.97
CA GLN A 65 2.84 -8.96 4.24
C GLN A 65 3.66 -9.29 5.49
N ARG A 66 4.78 -8.58 5.69
CA ARG A 66 5.62 -8.70 6.89
C ARG A 66 5.02 -8.03 8.12
N ARG A 67 4.01 -7.17 7.93
CA ARG A 67 3.43 -6.30 8.96
C ARG A 67 4.51 -5.52 9.69
N LYS A 68 5.42 -4.93 8.91
CA LYS A 68 6.57 -4.15 9.41
C LYS A 68 6.61 -2.79 8.75
N HIS A 69 6.82 -1.75 9.55
CA HIS A 69 6.93 -0.38 9.11
C HIS A 69 7.78 -0.22 7.84
N SER A 70 7.28 0.58 6.90
CA SER A 70 7.97 0.79 5.63
C SER A 70 8.92 1.98 5.74
N PHE A 71 10.13 1.86 5.19
CA PHE A 71 10.99 3.05 5.06
C PHE A 71 10.35 4.11 4.13
N LEU A 72 9.43 3.69 3.25
CA LEU A 72 8.69 4.57 2.35
C LEU A 72 7.64 5.43 3.06
N SER A 73 7.29 5.14 4.33
CA SER A 73 6.46 6.05 5.13
C SER A 73 7.24 7.28 5.63
N GLU A 74 8.57 7.21 5.69
CA GLU A 74 9.39 8.28 6.23
C GLU A 74 9.36 9.56 5.36
N PRO A 75 9.31 10.76 5.97
CA PRO A 75 9.20 12.01 5.22
C PRO A 75 10.31 12.23 4.18
N VAL A 76 11.54 11.83 4.49
CA VAL A 76 12.69 11.98 3.57
C VAL A 76 12.46 11.21 2.27
N TRP A 77 11.90 9.99 2.38
CA TRP A 77 11.60 9.14 1.23
C TRP A 77 10.36 9.59 0.49
N LYS A 78 9.42 10.32 1.12
CA LYS A 78 8.25 10.94 0.49
C LYS A 78 8.53 12.30 -0.16
N ILE A 79 9.52 13.04 0.30
CA ILE A 79 9.72 14.44 -0.13
C ILE A 79 10.90 14.53 -1.11
N ILE A 80 12.06 14.01 -0.73
CA ILE A 80 13.32 14.28 -1.42
C ILE A 80 13.33 13.73 -2.86
N PRO A 81 12.88 12.49 -3.14
CA PRO A 81 12.85 11.96 -4.52
C PRO A 81 11.95 12.76 -5.47
N TRP A 82 11.00 13.54 -4.96
CA TRP A 82 10.08 14.38 -5.74
C TRP A 82 10.42 15.88 -5.70
N SER A 83 11.57 16.26 -5.16
CA SER A 83 12.00 17.67 -5.07
C SER A 83 12.05 18.40 -6.42
N VAL A 84 12.24 17.69 -7.53
CA VAL A 84 12.27 18.24 -8.90
C VAL A 84 11.18 17.68 -9.82
N ARG A 85 10.26 16.87 -9.29
CA ARG A 85 9.20 16.18 -10.05
C ARG A 85 7.88 16.16 -9.30
N ARG A 86 6.78 16.49 -9.97
CA ARG A 86 5.45 16.44 -9.36
C ARG A 86 4.97 14.99 -9.23
N LYS A 87 4.38 14.66 -8.09
CA LYS A 87 3.71 13.38 -7.85
C LYS A 87 2.45 13.24 -8.71
N SER A 88 2.30 12.07 -9.34
CA SER A 88 1.04 11.65 -9.95
C SER A 88 0.01 11.25 -8.88
N PRO A 89 -1.29 11.09 -9.23
CA PRO A 89 -2.29 10.52 -8.34
C PRO A 89 -1.86 9.17 -7.74
N LYS A 90 -1.23 8.31 -8.55
CA LYS A 90 -0.65 7.03 -8.13
C LYS A 90 0.38 7.23 -7.02
N ASP A 91 1.33 8.15 -7.21
CA ASP A 91 2.42 8.34 -6.24
C ASP A 91 1.90 8.86 -4.89
N LYS A 92 0.87 9.73 -4.93
CA LYS A 92 0.19 10.21 -3.72
C LYS A 92 -0.54 9.07 -3.00
N LEU A 93 -1.24 8.19 -3.74
CA LEU A 93 -1.87 7.03 -3.13
C LEU A 93 -0.84 6.08 -2.51
N PHE A 94 0.33 5.93 -3.12
CA PHE A 94 1.39 5.09 -2.56
C PHE A 94 2.06 5.70 -1.33
N ASP A 95 2.13 7.03 -1.22
CA ASP A 95 2.56 7.69 0.02
C ASP A 95 1.63 7.38 1.18
N ILE A 96 0.33 7.36 0.90
CA ILE A 96 -0.70 6.94 1.83
C ILE A 96 -0.41 5.45 2.10
N LEU A 97 -0.49 4.55 1.11
CA LEU A 97 -0.34 3.09 1.26
C LEU A 97 0.87 2.65 2.10
N ALA A 98 1.99 3.37 2.02
CA ALA A 98 3.20 3.10 2.80
C ALA A 98 3.02 3.18 4.33
N GLU A 99 1.95 3.81 4.84
CA GLU A 99 1.64 3.86 6.27
C GLU A 99 0.99 2.57 6.80
N ILE A 100 0.27 1.81 5.94
CA ILE A 100 -0.46 0.60 6.36
C ILE A 100 0.44 -0.40 7.10
N PRO A 101 1.64 -0.74 6.63
CA PRO A 101 2.52 -1.66 7.36
C PRO A 101 2.77 -1.24 8.81
N GLY A 102 2.92 0.06 9.07
CA GLY A 102 3.10 0.58 10.42
C GLY A 102 1.85 0.47 11.29
N ILE A 103 0.67 0.72 10.71
CA ILE A 103 -0.62 0.50 11.40
C ILE A 103 -0.79 -0.97 11.77
N LEU A 104 -0.45 -1.88 10.85
CA LEU A 104 -0.51 -3.33 11.10
C LEU A 104 0.48 -3.79 12.17
N GLU A 105 1.69 -3.23 12.17
CA GLU A 105 2.71 -3.49 13.20
C GLU A 105 2.24 -3.04 14.59
N GLU A 106 1.64 -1.86 14.69
CA GLU A 106 1.06 -1.35 15.94
C GLU A 106 -0.11 -2.21 16.44
N LEU A 107 -0.98 -2.67 15.53
CA LEU A 107 -2.05 -3.60 15.88
C LEU A 107 -1.49 -4.92 16.45
N ASP A 108 -0.40 -5.45 15.88
CA ASP A 108 0.24 -6.66 16.41
C ASP A 108 0.84 -6.42 17.79
N ALA A 109 1.48 -5.26 17.99
CA ALA A 109 2.04 -4.89 19.28
C ALA A 109 0.93 -4.73 20.34
N LEU A 110 -0.19 -4.10 19.98
CA LEU A 110 -1.38 -3.97 20.84
C LEU A 110 -1.95 -5.35 21.23
N ARG A 111 -2.06 -6.28 20.27
CA ARG A 111 -2.52 -7.66 20.52
C ARG A 111 -1.56 -8.46 21.40
N ALA A 112 -0.28 -8.12 21.38
CA ALA A 112 0.74 -8.76 22.21
C ALA A 112 0.81 -8.20 23.65
N CYS A 113 0.14 -7.07 23.93
CA CYS A 113 0.10 -6.49 25.28
C CYS A 113 -0.54 -7.46 26.28
N LYS A 114 0.14 -7.68 27.40
CA LYS A 114 -0.30 -8.62 28.44
C LYS A 114 -1.20 -7.99 29.50
N THR A 115 -1.24 -6.66 29.58
CA THR A 115 -1.98 -5.92 30.60
C THR A 115 -2.92 -4.90 29.97
N ILE A 116 -4.04 -4.65 30.64
CA ILE A 116 -5.02 -3.63 30.26
C ILE A 116 -4.34 -2.25 30.24
N ALA A 117 -3.47 -1.95 31.21
CA ALA A 117 -2.76 -0.67 31.27
C ALA A 117 -1.90 -0.38 30.02
N GLN A 118 -1.22 -1.39 29.47
CA GLN A 118 -0.46 -1.26 28.22
C GLN A 118 -1.39 -1.03 27.03
N GLN A 119 -2.49 -1.79 26.96
CA GLN A 119 -3.47 -1.65 25.88
C GLN A 119 -4.13 -0.26 25.90
N SER A 120 -4.53 0.23 27.08
CA SER A 120 -5.12 1.57 27.24
C SER A 120 -4.19 2.71 26.84
N LEU A 121 -2.86 2.51 26.89
CA LEU A 121 -1.89 3.50 26.43
C LEU A 121 -1.72 3.49 24.91
N MET A 122 -1.69 2.30 24.30
CA MET A 122 -1.40 2.14 22.86
C MET A 122 -2.64 2.34 21.98
N PHE A 123 -3.82 2.00 22.49
CA PHE A 123 -5.06 2.02 21.72
C PHE A 123 -5.44 3.41 21.18
N PRO A 124 -5.41 4.51 21.97
CA PRO A 124 -5.77 5.83 21.46
C PRO A 124 -4.83 6.29 20.34
N HIS A 125 -3.56 5.90 20.40
CA HIS A 125 -2.58 6.21 19.36
C HIS A 125 -2.93 5.49 18.04
N LEU A 126 -3.20 4.18 18.10
CA LEU A 126 -3.58 3.39 16.92
C LEU A 126 -4.89 3.91 16.31
N GLU A 127 -5.89 4.22 17.14
CA GLU A 127 -7.15 4.79 16.70
C GLU A 127 -6.94 6.14 15.99
N GLN A 128 -6.17 7.05 16.60
CA GLN A 128 -5.85 8.34 16.00
C GLN A 128 -5.17 8.18 14.64
N ARG A 129 -4.19 7.28 14.53
CA ARG A 129 -3.49 7.01 13.26
C ARG A 129 -4.45 6.48 12.20
N CYS A 130 -5.34 5.55 12.55
CA CYS A 130 -6.33 5.04 11.62
C CYS A 130 -7.25 6.14 11.08
N TRP A 131 -7.70 7.07 11.92
CA TRP A 131 -8.55 8.19 11.48
C TRP A 131 -7.82 9.23 10.64
N GLN A 132 -6.55 9.52 10.95
CA GLN A 132 -5.71 10.36 10.09
C GLN A 132 -5.61 9.75 8.69
N TYR A 133 -5.42 8.43 8.64
CA TYR A 133 -5.24 7.70 7.41
C TYR A 133 -6.54 7.57 6.59
N ASP A 134 -7.68 7.38 7.25
CA ASP A 134 -9.01 7.45 6.64
C ASP A 134 -9.24 8.83 6.00
N THR A 135 -8.89 9.90 6.74
CA THR A 135 -8.97 11.27 6.24
C THR A 135 -8.11 11.48 4.99
N GLU A 136 -6.87 10.99 4.99
CA GLU A 136 -5.98 11.09 3.82
C GLU A 136 -6.54 10.35 2.60
N LEU A 137 -7.05 9.12 2.78
CA LEU A 137 -7.70 8.36 1.71
C LEU A 137 -8.93 9.09 1.16
N LEU A 138 -9.78 9.66 2.02
CA LEU A 138 -10.95 10.43 1.62
C LEU A 138 -10.58 11.73 0.91
N VAL A 139 -9.53 12.43 1.34
CA VAL A 139 -9.03 13.62 0.65
C VAL A 139 -8.48 13.24 -0.72
N TRP A 140 -7.72 12.15 -0.81
CA TRP A 140 -7.20 11.67 -2.08
C TRP A 140 -8.33 11.33 -3.05
N SER A 141 -9.34 10.57 -2.62
CA SER A 141 -10.46 10.17 -3.48
C SER A 141 -11.30 11.35 -3.97
N LYS A 142 -11.42 12.41 -3.17
CA LYS A 142 -12.17 13.62 -3.57
C LYS A 142 -11.36 14.63 -4.39
N THR A 143 -10.04 14.48 -4.43
CA THR A 143 -9.15 15.46 -5.10
C THR A 143 -8.36 14.79 -6.22
N THR A 144 -7.16 14.29 -5.93
CA THR A 144 -6.23 13.79 -6.94
C THR A 144 -6.64 12.46 -7.54
N GLY A 145 -7.39 11.65 -6.80
CA GLY A 145 -7.96 10.37 -7.21
C GLY A 145 -9.40 10.44 -7.70
N ALA A 146 -10.00 11.64 -7.80
CA ALA A 146 -11.42 11.80 -8.14
C ALA A 146 -11.80 11.13 -9.46
N LEU A 147 -10.98 11.29 -10.50
CA LEU A 147 -11.20 10.63 -11.79
C LEU A 147 -11.12 9.11 -11.67
N THR A 148 -10.23 8.59 -10.81
CA THR A 148 -10.10 7.15 -10.58
C THR A 148 -11.32 6.57 -9.90
N VAL A 149 -11.83 7.24 -8.86
CA VAL A 149 -13.01 6.78 -8.12
C VAL A 149 -14.26 6.89 -8.99
N PHE A 150 -14.47 8.03 -9.65
CA PHE A 150 -15.57 8.23 -10.59
C PHE A 150 -15.58 7.18 -11.70
N PHE A 151 -14.41 6.80 -12.21
CA PHE A 151 -14.29 5.78 -13.24
C PHE A 151 -14.70 4.39 -12.76
N ILE A 152 -14.63 4.06 -11.46
CA ILE A 152 -14.77 2.68 -10.93
C ILE A 152 -16.09 2.47 -10.17
N GLU A 153 -16.67 3.53 -9.60
CA GLU A 153 -17.93 3.46 -8.88
C GLU A 153 -19.07 2.75 -9.67
N PRO A 154 -19.30 3.06 -10.97
CA PRO A 154 -20.35 2.39 -11.74
C PRO A 154 -20.13 0.87 -11.89
N GLN A 155 -18.89 0.43 -12.05
CA GLN A 155 -18.51 -0.98 -12.23
C GLN A 155 -18.64 -1.75 -10.92
N ILE A 156 -18.41 -1.10 -9.78
CA ILE A 156 -18.69 -1.68 -8.47
C ILE A 156 -20.20 -1.83 -8.26
N ALA A 157 -21.01 -0.88 -8.76
CA ALA A 157 -22.47 -0.94 -8.70
C ALA A 157 -23.10 -2.02 -9.61
N GLY A 158 -22.27 -2.79 -10.33
CA GLY A 158 -22.72 -3.89 -11.17
C GLY A 158 -23.16 -3.46 -12.56
N GLU A 159 -22.82 -2.24 -12.99
CA GLU A 159 -23.03 -1.83 -14.38
C GLU A 159 -22.14 -2.66 -15.32
N THR A 160 -22.75 -3.21 -16.38
CA THR A 160 -22.05 -4.00 -17.39
C THR A 160 -20.94 -3.18 -18.03
N LEU A 161 -19.72 -3.71 -18.01
CA LEU A 161 -18.62 -3.18 -18.80
C LEU A 161 -19.05 -3.10 -20.28
N PRO A 162 -18.64 -2.04 -21.00
CA PRO A 162 -18.96 -1.93 -22.40
C PRO A 162 -18.38 -3.13 -23.17
N ASP A 163 -19.10 -3.62 -24.17
CA ASP A 163 -18.68 -4.71 -25.07
C ASP A 163 -17.58 -4.23 -26.04
N ARG A 164 -16.46 -3.80 -25.46
CA ARG A 164 -15.26 -3.34 -26.15
C ARG A 164 -14.02 -3.65 -25.33
N SER A 165 -12.88 -3.69 -26.00
CA SER A 165 -11.59 -3.74 -25.32
C SER A 165 -11.36 -2.47 -24.48
N LEU A 166 -10.87 -2.66 -23.25
CA LEU A 166 -10.41 -1.57 -22.39
C LEU A 166 -9.10 -1.00 -22.91
N SER A 167 -8.95 0.33 -22.84
CA SER A 167 -7.68 0.99 -23.13
C SER A 167 -6.66 0.75 -22.01
N SER A 168 -5.37 0.94 -22.29
CA SER A 168 -4.33 0.84 -21.25
C SER A 168 -4.53 1.85 -20.11
N GLU A 169 -5.09 3.02 -20.42
CA GLU A 169 -5.40 4.06 -19.43
C GLU A 169 -6.55 3.64 -18.50
N GLU A 170 -7.59 3.02 -19.05
CA GLU A 170 -8.71 2.48 -18.29
C GLU A 170 -8.26 1.34 -17.37
N VAL A 171 -7.38 0.46 -17.86
CA VAL A 171 -6.77 -0.60 -17.05
C VAL A 171 -5.92 -0.02 -15.92
N ALA A 172 -5.09 0.99 -16.21
CA ALA A 172 -4.28 1.65 -15.19
C ALA A 172 -5.15 2.34 -14.13
N THR A 173 -6.26 2.94 -14.56
CA THR A 173 -7.22 3.61 -13.66
C THR A 173 -7.92 2.58 -12.78
N ALA A 174 -8.45 1.50 -13.36
CA ALA A 174 -9.03 0.38 -12.62
C ALA A 174 -8.06 -0.21 -11.59
N HIS A 175 -6.80 -0.42 -11.99
CA HIS A 175 -5.75 -0.91 -11.09
C HIS A 175 -5.52 0.05 -9.92
N LEU A 176 -5.45 1.36 -10.18
CA LEU A 176 -5.24 2.35 -9.13
C LEU A 176 -6.41 2.39 -8.13
N GLY A 177 -7.65 2.27 -8.59
CA GLY A 177 -8.78 2.20 -7.65
C GLY A 177 -8.88 0.86 -6.92
N ALA A 178 -8.47 -0.25 -7.52
CA ALA A 178 -8.35 -1.52 -6.79
C ALA A 178 -7.37 -1.38 -5.60
N ILE A 179 -6.26 -0.65 -5.78
CA ILE A 179 -5.33 -0.34 -4.70
C ILE A 179 -5.98 0.55 -3.63
N TYR A 180 -6.70 1.60 -4.04
CA TYR A 180 -7.42 2.47 -3.12
C TYR A 180 -8.41 1.68 -2.25
N TRP A 181 -9.26 0.86 -2.86
CA TRP A 181 -10.23 0.04 -2.11
C TRP A 181 -9.56 -1.02 -1.24
N SER A 182 -8.45 -1.60 -1.69
CA SER A 182 -7.65 -2.51 -0.86
C SER A 182 -7.10 -1.80 0.39
N ALA A 183 -6.64 -0.55 0.24
CA ALA A 183 -6.19 0.26 1.37
C ALA A 183 -7.34 0.54 2.36
N CYS A 184 -8.52 0.91 1.86
CA CYS A 184 -9.72 1.08 2.68
C CYS A 184 -10.09 -0.21 3.44
N ILE A 185 -10.13 -1.36 2.76
CA ILE A 185 -10.45 -2.65 3.39
C ILE A 185 -9.45 -2.95 4.51
N LEU A 186 -8.15 -2.84 4.24
CA LEU A 186 -7.11 -3.09 5.25
C LEU A 186 -7.25 -2.16 6.45
N LEU A 187 -7.51 -0.87 6.21
CA LEU A 187 -7.72 0.11 7.28
C LEU A 187 -8.98 -0.20 8.10
N TYR A 188 -10.10 -0.46 7.45
CA TYR A 188 -11.37 -0.74 8.15
C TYR A 188 -11.33 -2.07 8.91
N GLU A 189 -10.57 -3.05 8.45
CA GLU A 189 -10.30 -4.25 9.24
C GLU A 189 -9.58 -3.90 10.54
N VAL A 190 -8.60 -2.99 10.54
CA VAL A 190 -7.95 -2.52 11.78
C VAL A 190 -8.92 -1.71 12.64
N LEU A 191 -9.67 -0.77 12.06
CA LEU A 191 -10.65 0.05 12.77
C LEU A 191 -11.76 -0.78 13.42
N ARG A 192 -12.16 -1.91 12.83
CA ARG A 192 -13.11 -2.83 13.47
C ARG A 192 -12.59 -3.39 14.78
N PHE A 193 -11.28 -3.56 14.93
CA PHE A 193 -10.67 -3.95 16.20
C PHE A 193 -10.63 -2.78 17.20
N THR A 194 -10.48 -1.54 16.74
CA THR A 194 -10.47 -0.36 17.62
C THR A 194 -11.87 0.15 17.97
N VAL A 195 -12.91 -0.13 17.18
CA VAL A 195 -14.28 0.37 17.47
C VAL A 195 -15.12 -0.66 18.25
N ARG A 196 -14.62 -1.87 18.49
CA ARG A 196 -15.25 -2.85 19.40
C ARG A 196 -14.57 -2.89 20.78
N PRO A 197 -14.89 -1.97 21.72
CA PRO A 197 -14.60 -2.19 23.13
C PRO A 197 -15.71 -3.08 23.72
N GLY A 198 -15.47 -4.39 23.84
CA GLY A 198 -16.45 -5.27 24.51
C GLY A 198 -16.28 -6.79 24.46
N ALA A 199 -15.10 -7.32 24.09
CA ALA A 199 -14.85 -8.77 24.14
C ALA A 199 -13.50 -9.09 24.80
N LEU A 200 -13.28 -8.55 25.99
CA LEU A 200 -12.32 -9.03 26.98
C LEU A 200 -13.04 -9.16 28.32
#